data_AF-A0A527X7X5-F1
#
_entry.id   AF-A0A527X7X5-F1
#
_cell.length_a   1.000
_cell.length_b   1.000
_cell.length_c   1.000
_cell.angle_alpha   90.00
_cell.angle_beta   90.00
_cell.angle_gamma   90.00
#
_symmetry.space_group_name_H-M   'P 1'
#
loop_
_entity.id
_entity.type
_entity.pdbx_description
1 polymer ?
#
loop_
_entity_poly.entity_id
_entity_poly.type
_entity_poly.pdbx_seq_one_letter_code
_entity_poly.pdbx_strand_id
1 'polypeptide(L)' 'MKPSKDISRLIEIMAALRAPKTGCPWDLEQNFSTIAPYTIEEAYEVADA' A
#
# COMPACT_ATOMS: atom_id res chain seq x y z
N MET A 1 -11.75 -8.61 14.21
CA MET A 1 -11.87 -9.03 12.79
C MET A 1 -10.63 -9.86 12.45
N LYS A 2 -10.75 -11.02 11.77
CA LYS A 2 -9.59 -11.84 11.38
C LYS A 2 -9.05 -11.34 10.03
N PRO A 3 -7.74 -11.08 9.87
CA PRO A 3 -7.18 -10.68 8.58
C PRO A 3 -7.40 -11.75 7.51
N SER A 4 -7.70 -11.31 6.28
CA SER A 4 -7.74 -12.21 5.13
C SER A 4 -6.34 -12.71 4.81
N LYS A 5 -6.22 -13.97 4.38
CA LYS A 5 -4.99 -14.53 3.80
C LYS A 5 -4.99 -14.46 2.26
N ASP A 6 -6.10 -14.04 1.66
CA ASP A 6 -6.26 -13.91 0.22
C ASP A 6 -5.72 -12.55 -0.25
N ILE A 7 -4.75 -12.59 -1.16
CA ILE A 7 -4.15 -11.40 -1.76
C ILE A 7 -5.17 -10.56 -2.52
N SER A 8 -6.24 -11.17 -3.05
CA SER A 8 -7.32 -10.48 -3.75
C SER A 8 -7.96 -9.41 -2.85
N ARG A 9 -8.06 -9.69 -1.55
CA ARG A 9 -8.60 -8.72 -0.59
C ARG A 9 -7.69 -7.51 -0.41
N LEU A 10 -6.37 -7.70 -0.43
CA LEU A 10 -5.42 -6.58 -0.38
C LEU A 10 -5.51 -5.73 -1.64
N ILE A 11 -5.62 -6.37 -2.82
CA ILE A 11 -5.75 -5.67 -4.10
C ILE A 11 -7.02 -4.81 -4.13
N GLU A 12 -8.16 -5.34 -3.66
CA GLU A 12 -9.41 -4.59 -3.54
C GLU A 12 -9.28 -3.36 -2.64
N ILE A 13 -8.57 -3.49 -1.51
CA ILE A 13 -8.32 -2.38 -0.59
C ILE A 13 -7.47 -1.31 -1.28
N MET A 14 -6.38 -1.71 -1.94
CA MET A 14 -5.51 -0.76 -2.65
C MET A 14 -6.26 -0.04 -3.78
N ALA A 15 -7.14 -0.75 -4.50
CA ALA A 15 -8.01 -0.14 -5.52
C ALA A 15 -8.99 0.87 -4.92
N ALA A 16 -9.58 0.57 -3.76
CA ALA A 16 -10.48 1.48 -3.06
C ALA A 16 -9.76 2.73 -2.54
N LEU A 17 -8.55 2.58 -1.97
CA LEU A 17 -7.72 3.68 -1.50
C LEU A 17 -7.31 4.63 -2.64
N ARG A 18 -7.09 4.10 -3.84
CA ARG A 18 -6.71 4.87 -5.04
C ARG A 18 -7.88 5.22 -5.95
N ALA A 19 -9.12 5.02 -5.52
CA ALA A 19 -10.30 5.34 -6.31
C ALA A 19 -10.39 6.87 -6.56
N PRO A 20 -10.58 7.33 -7.81
CA PRO A 20 -10.74 8.75 -8.08
C PRO A 20 -11.93 9.34 -7.29
N LYS A 21 -11.76 10.54 -6.73
CA LYS A 21 -12.77 11.31 -5.97
C LYS A 21 -13.19 10.75 -4.60
N THR A 22 -13.10 9.44 -4.38
CA THR A 22 -13.55 8.81 -3.12
C THR A 22 -12.44 8.11 -2.34
N GLY A 23 -11.26 7.96 -2.95
CA GLY A 23 -10.08 7.36 -2.33
C GLY A 23 -9.42 8.26 -1.29
N CYS A 24 -8.38 7.72 -0.65
CA CYS A 24 -7.56 8.45 0.29
C CYS A 24 -6.75 9.54 -0.46
N PRO A 25 -6.81 10.82 -0.05
CA PRO A 25 -6.08 11.90 -0.72
C PRO A 25 -4.57 11.63 -0.79
N TRP A 26 -3.98 11.11 0.29
CA TRP A 26 -2.56 10.81 0.34
C TRP A 26 -2.16 9.72 -0.67
N ASP A 27 -2.92 8.62 -0.75
CA ASP A 27 -2.66 7.52 -1.69
C ASP A 27 -2.78 7.96 -3.16
N LEU A 28 -3.72 8.86 -3.44
CA LEU A 28 -3.93 9.43 -4.77
C LEU A 28 -2.74 10.30 -5.24
N GLU A 29 -2.07 10.99 -4.31
CA GLU A 29 -0.89 11.81 -4.59
C GLU A 29 0.38 10.97 -4.78
N GLN A 30 0.41 9.71 -4.30
CA GLN A 30 1.58 8.85 -4.40
C GLN A 30 1.85 8.39 -5.83
N ASN A 31 3.14 8.30 -6.17
CA ASN A 31 3.62 7.68 -7.41
C ASN A 31 4.86 6.83 -7.12
N PHE A 32 5.45 6.20 -8.15
CA PHE A 32 6.58 5.29 -7.95
C PHE A 32 7.79 5.95 -7.27
N SER A 33 8.08 7.22 -7.54
CA SER A 33 9.25 7.88 -6.92
C SER A 33 9.03 8.18 -5.44
N THR A 34 7.79 8.48 -5.03
CA THR A 34 7.47 8.75 -3.62
C THR A 34 7.42 7.47 -2.79
N ILE A 35 7.03 6.35 -3.39
CA ILE A 35 6.94 5.04 -2.70
C ILE A 35 8.28 4.30 -2.63
N ALA A 36 9.17 4.49 -3.61
CA ALA A 36 10.46 3.80 -3.68
C ALA A 36 11.31 3.83 -2.39
N PRO A 37 11.52 4.98 -1.71
CA PRO A 37 12.32 4.99 -0.48
C PRO A 37 11.71 4.12 0.63
N TYR A 38 10.38 4.13 0.79
CA TYR A 38 9.69 3.30 1.78
C TYR A 38 9.78 1.81 1.45
N THR A 39 9.72 1.44 0.17
CA THR A 39 9.91 0.03 -0.24
C THR A 39 11.30 -0.48 0.11
N ILE A 40 12.32 0.40 0.05
CA ILE A 40 13.69 0.05 0.44
C ILE A 40 13.79 -0.08 1.97
N GLU A 41 13.24 0.88 2.72
CA GLU A 41 13.21 0.87 4.19
C GLU A 41 12.60 -0.43 4.72
N GLU A 42 11.41 -0.79 4.26
CA GLU A 42 10.69 -2.02 4.65
C GLU A 42 11.50 -3.30 4.35
N ALA A 43 12.26 -3.33 3.25
CA ALA A 43 13.11 -4.47 2.93
C ALA A 43 14.27 -4.63 3.93
N TYR A 44 14.82 -3.52 4.42
CA TYR A 44 15.82 -3.55 5.49
C TYR A 44 15.21 -3.92 6.85
N GLU A 45 14.00 -3.43 7.16
CA GLU A 45 13.31 -3.82 8.39
C GLU A 45 13.02 -5.32 8.44
N VAL A 46 12.56 -5.90 7.32
CA VAL A 46 12.38 -7.36 7.21
C VAL A 46 13.68 -8.12 7.37
N ALA A 47 14.80 -7.58 6.90
CA ALA A 47 16.10 -8.21 7.05
C ALA A 47 16.63 -8.17 8.49
N ASP A 48 16.22 -7.18 9.29
CA ASP A 48 16.60 -7.00 10.70
C ASP A 48 15.70 -7.79 11.67
N ALA A 49 14.44 -8.05 11.28
CA ALA A 49 13.40 -8.71 12.10
C ALA A 49 13.67 -10.19 12.43
#